data_AF-A0BEQ1-F1
#
_entry.id   AF-A0BEQ1-F1
#
_cell.length_a   1.000
_cell.length_b   1.000
_cell.length_c   1.000
_cell.angle_alpha   90.00
_cell.angle_beta   90.00
_cell.angle_gamma   90.00
#
_symmetry.space_group_name_H-M   'P 1'
#
loop_
_entity.id
_entity.type
_entity.pdbx_description
1 polymer ?
#
loop_
_entity_poly.entity_id
_entity_poly.type
_entity_poly.pdbx_seq_one_letter_code
_entity_poly.pdbx_strand_id
1 'polypeptide(L)'
;MKLPIQWNYMAFTLLSLIILIMDIILMANQTLKPVWGSFVMIVAIGIILYLLYLGYQGYRIDSIQKLVLIGPSGVGKTLTYNYLQCTNISSYQGFTIGTSEELCVVDTPDFDLESTIEIREKRITQFQEFFIKNQNSIRAFLVVVNFERTDLMKAKILKTIKYLNKLNSNLFLLVTNFELSENQIEDEESLKKAFGFFHFEKILFHDKEINNTGLKQKLLQIMNTTPQKEINLKDTIFEKYGDTQDQQILQQITNQVNQKQNLKDNLLRI
;
A
#
# COMPACT_ATOMS: atom_id res chain seq x y z
N MET A 1 -11.90 -20.73 1.54
CA MET A 1 -11.53 -19.48 2.23
C MET A 1 -10.94 -19.87 3.57
N LYS A 2 -9.61 -19.86 3.73
CA LYS A 2 -8.97 -20.16 5.04
C LYS A 2 -8.92 -18.85 5.82
N LEU A 3 -9.55 -18.81 6.99
CA LEU A 3 -9.38 -17.70 7.92
C LEU A 3 -7.88 -17.57 8.26
N PRO A 4 -7.31 -16.35 8.29
CA PRO A 4 -5.91 -16.16 8.66
C PRO A 4 -5.64 -16.78 10.03
N ILE A 5 -4.48 -17.41 10.23
CA ILE A 5 -4.09 -18.04 11.51
C ILE A 5 -4.23 -17.08 12.70
N GLN A 6 -4.07 -15.77 12.47
CA GLN A 6 -4.27 -14.72 13.46
C GLN A 6 -5.70 -14.64 14.03
N TRP A 7 -6.73 -15.04 13.27
CA TRP A 7 -8.11 -15.12 13.76
C TRP A 7 -8.31 -16.22 14.80
N ASN A 8 -7.63 -17.35 14.66
CA ASN A 8 -7.71 -18.42 15.65
C ASN A 8 -7.12 -17.96 16.98
N TYR A 9 -6.00 -17.23 16.94
CA TYR A 9 -5.40 -16.67 18.15
C TYR A 9 -6.28 -15.59 18.77
N MET A 10 -6.80 -14.64 17.97
CA MET A 10 -7.64 -13.57 18.50
C MET A 10 -8.96 -14.12 19.07
N ALA A 11 -9.61 -15.06 18.38
CA ALA A 11 -10.82 -15.73 18.86
C ALA A 11 -10.56 -16.54 20.14
N PHE A 12 -9.41 -17.23 20.22
CA PHE A 12 -9.02 -17.97 21.42
C PHE A 12 -8.73 -17.03 22.61
N THR A 13 -8.06 -15.90 22.38
CA THR A 13 -7.85 -14.88 23.42
C THR A 13 -9.16 -14.24 23.89
N LEU A 14 -10.11 -14.01 22.97
CA LEU A 14 -11.42 -13.47 23.31
C LEU A 14 -12.26 -14.49 24.10
N LEU A 15 -12.22 -15.75 23.69
CA LEU A 15 -12.93 -16.84 24.37
C LEU A 15 -12.37 -17.06 25.79
N SER A 16 -11.05 -17.09 25.94
CA SER A 16 -10.40 -17.22 27.26
C SER A 16 -10.69 -16.02 28.16
N LEU A 17 -10.73 -14.80 27.63
CA LEU A 17 -11.14 -13.61 28.37
C LEU A 17 -12.61 -13.68 28.82
N ILE A 18 -13.51 -14.16 27.95
CA ILE A 18 -14.93 -14.34 28.28
C ILE A 18 -15.09 -15.38 29.41
N ILE A 19 -14.35 -16.48 29.35
CA ILE A 19 -14.37 -17.53 30.39
C ILE A 19 -13.86 -16.95 31.72
N LEU A 20 -12.75 -16.22 31.72
CA LEU A 20 -12.20 -15.58 32.92
C LEU A 20 -13.20 -14.59 33.54
N ILE A 21 -13.87 -13.79 32.71
CA ILE A 21 -14.89 -12.83 33.16
C ILE A 21 -16.10 -13.57 33.75
N MET A 22 -16.55 -14.66 33.11
CA MET A 22 -17.64 -15.50 33.62
C MET A 22 -17.30 -16.08 35.00
N ASP A 23 -16.08 -16.58 35.20
CA ASP A 23 -15.63 -17.15 36.48
C ASP A 23 -15.57 -16.09 37.58
N ILE A 24 -15.06 -14.89 37.28
CA ILE A 24 -15.05 -13.75 38.22
C ILE A 24 -16.48 -13.35 38.60
N ILE A 25 -17.40 -13.33 37.63
CA ILE A 25 -18.81 -13.01 37.87
C ILE A 25 -19.46 -14.08 38.75
N LEU A 26 -19.18 -15.36 38.51
CA LEU A 26 -19.72 -16.47 39.29
C LEU A 26 -19.26 -16.40 40.76
N MET A 27 -17.98 -16.10 40.98
CA MET A 27 -17.44 -15.85 42.32
C MET A 27 -18.04 -14.61 42.99
N ALA A 28 -18.23 -13.52 42.24
CA ALA A 28 -18.82 -12.29 42.75
C ALA A 28 -20.30 -12.48 43.12
N ASN A 29 -21.07 -13.25 42.35
CA ASN A 29 -22.49 -13.48 42.61
C ASN A 29 -22.74 -14.37 43.84
N GLN A 30 -21.74 -15.16 44.25
CA GLN A 30 -21.78 -15.90 45.52
C GLN A 30 -21.49 -15.03 46.75
N THR A 31 -20.89 -13.84 46.57
CA THR A 31 -20.36 -13.01 47.65
C THR A 31 -21.01 -11.62 47.76
N LEU A 32 -21.58 -11.08 46.68
CA LEU A 32 -22.19 -9.74 46.61
C LEU A 32 -23.72 -9.81 46.55
N LYS A 33 -24.38 -8.79 47.10
CA LYS A 33 -25.84 -8.62 46.99
C LYS A 33 -26.25 -8.58 45.49
N PRO A 34 -27.38 -9.18 45.12
CA PRO A 34 -27.77 -9.43 43.72
C PRO A 34 -27.81 -8.17 42.83
N VAL A 35 -28.06 -7.00 43.43
CA VAL A 35 -28.06 -5.71 42.72
C VAL A 35 -26.67 -5.35 42.16
N TRP A 36 -25.60 -5.64 42.90
CA TRP A 36 -24.22 -5.35 42.49
C TRP A 36 -23.73 -6.34 41.43
N GLY A 37 -24.17 -7.60 41.49
CA GLY A 37 -23.87 -8.62 40.48
C GLY A 37 -24.37 -8.24 39.09
N SER A 38 -25.62 -7.74 39.00
CA SER A 38 -26.21 -7.26 37.74
C SER A 38 -25.47 -6.06 37.15
N PHE A 39 -24.99 -5.14 38.00
CA PHE A 39 -24.22 -3.97 37.54
C PHE A 39 -22.88 -4.38 36.92
N VAL A 40 -22.13 -5.27 37.57
CA VAL A 40 -20.85 -5.78 37.06
C VAL A 40 -21.04 -6.50 35.72
N MET A 41 -22.12 -7.27 35.57
CA MET A 41 -22.49 -7.94 34.30
C MET A 41 -22.70 -6.94 33.16
N ILE A 42 -23.46 -5.86 33.39
CA ILE A 42 -23.73 -4.85 32.37
C ILE A 42 -22.44 -4.17 31.91
N VAL A 43 -21.54 -3.83 32.85
CA VAL A 43 -20.24 -3.22 32.52
C VAL A 43 -19.36 -4.17 31.73
N ALA A 44 -19.27 -5.44 32.14
CA ALA A 44 -18.48 -6.45 31.44
C ALA A 44 -18.97 -6.67 29.99
N ILE A 45 -20.29 -6.78 29.78
CA ILE A 45 -20.89 -6.88 28.44
C ILE A 45 -20.58 -5.64 27.62
N GLY A 46 -20.68 -4.44 28.20
CA GLY A 46 -20.34 -3.19 27.54
C GLY A 46 -18.88 -3.14 27.05
N ILE A 47 -17.93 -3.61 27.88
CA ILE A 47 -16.52 -3.69 27.51
C ILE A 47 -16.30 -4.70 26.38
N ILE A 48 -16.91 -5.88 26.45
CA ILE A 48 -16.79 -6.91 25.40
C ILE A 48 -17.34 -6.38 24.07
N LEU A 49 -18.52 -5.74 24.08
CA LEU A 49 -19.12 -5.15 22.88
C LEU A 49 -18.24 -4.03 22.30
N TYR A 50 -17.64 -3.19 23.17
CA TYR A 50 -16.72 -2.15 22.73
C TYR A 50 -15.44 -2.71 22.10
N LEU A 51 -14.85 -3.76 22.67
CA LEU A 51 -13.69 -4.44 22.09
C LEU A 51 -14.02 -5.11 20.76
N LEU A 52 -15.18 -5.77 20.66
CA LEU A 52 -15.66 -6.34 19.39
C LEU A 52 -15.89 -5.24 18.34
N TYR A 53 -16.43 -4.09 18.73
CA TYR A 53 -16.59 -2.94 17.85
C TYR A 53 -15.25 -2.40 17.34
N LEU A 54 -14.25 -2.24 18.23
CA LEU A 54 -12.90 -1.83 17.83
C LEU A 54 -12.25 -2.85 16.88
N GLY A 55 -12.38 -4.14 17.16
CA GLY A 55 -11.89 -5.21 16.29
C GLY A 55 -12.56 -5.21 14.91
N TYR A 56 -13.87 -5.01 14.87
CA TYR A 56 -14.65 -4.89 13.64
C TYR A 56 -14.20 -3.69 12.80
N GLN A 57 -14.01 -2.52 13.43
CA GLN A 57 -13.53 -1.32 12.74
C GLN A 57 -12.12 -1.50 12.18
N GLY A 58 -11.20 -2.11 12.96
CA GLY A 58 -9.85 -2.42 12.50
C GLY A 58 -9.84 -3.36 11.30
N TYR A 59 -10.62 -4.45 11.37
CA TYR A 59 -10.74 -5.42 10.26
C TYR A 59 -11.31 -4.79 8.99
N ARG A 60 -12.32 -3.93 9.14
CA ARG A 60 -12.93 -3.24 7.99
C ARG A 60 -11.87 -2.46 7.21
N ILE A 61 -10.99 -1.71 7.88
CA ILE A 61 -9.97 -0.86 7.23
C ILE A 61 -8.93 -1.68 6.45
N ASP A 62 -8.44 -2.78 7.02
CA ASP A 62 -7.43 -3.63 6.36
C ASP A 62 -7.99 -4.42 5.17
N SER A 63 -9.30 -4.69 5.17
CA SER A 63 -10.01 -5.36 4.07
C SER A 63 -10.39 -4.45 2.90
N ILE A 64 -10.29 -3.12 3.05
CA ILE A 64 -10.65 -2.20 1.97
C ILE A 64 -9.57 -2.25 0.88
N GLN A 65 -10.04 -2.40 -0.36
CA GLN A 65 -9.19 -2.45 -1.54
C GLN A 65 -8.58 -1.08 -1.81
N LYS A 66 -7.27 -1.06 -2.07
CA LYS A 66 -6.45 0.14 -2.19
C LYS A 66 -6.07 0.40 -3.64
N LEU A 67 -6.27 1.64 -4.08
CA LEU A 67 -5.73 2.21 -5.31
C LEU A 67 -4.50 3.04 -4.95
N VAL A 68 -3.32 2.67 -5.47
CA VAL A 68 -2.05 3.32 -5.11
C VAL A 68 -1.64 4.30 -6.21
N LEU A 69 -1.55 5.59 -5.88
CA LEU A 69 -1.10 6.64 -6.79
C LEU A 69 0.44 6.72 -6.78
N ILE A 70 1.10 6.40 -7.88
CA ILE A 70 2.56 6.40 -8.00
C ILE A 70 3.01 7.43 -9.03
N GLY A 71 4.04 8.20 -8.70
CA GLY A 71 4.67 9.11 -9.64
C GLY A 71 5.61 10.08 -8.95
N PRO A 72 6.37 10.88 -9.71
CA PRO A 72 7.29 11.85 -9.13
C PRO A 72 6.55 12.97 -8.38
N SER A 73 7.28 13.77 -7.63
CA SER A 73 6.74 14.96 -6.98
C SER A 73 6.17 15.95 -8.01
N GLY A 74 5.12 16.68 -7.64
CA GLY A 74 4.52 17.72 -8.48
C GLY A 74 3.62 17.23 -9.63
N VAL A 75 3.37 15.93 -9.78
CA VAL A 75 2.46 15.38 -10.82
C VAL A 75 0.96 15.44 -10.47
N GLY A 76 0.60 16.12 -9.37
CA GLY A 76 -0.79 16.29 -8.98
C GLY A 76 -1.44 15.09 -8.27
N LYS A 77 -0.66 14.15 -7.69
CA LYS A 77 -1.22 13.02 -6.91
C LYS A 77 -2.18 13.47 -5.80
N THR A 78 -1.75 14.46 -5.02
CA THR A 78 -2.56 15.05 -3.94
C THR A 78 -3.78 15.79 -4.47
N LEU A 79 -3.72 16.35 -5.68
CA LEU A 79 -4.90 16.95 -6.32
C LEU A 79 -5.92 15.85 -6.68
N THR A 80 -5.48 14.77 -7.33
CA THR A 80 -6.31 13.59 -7.61
C THR A 80 -6.96 13.04 -6.34
N TYR A 81 -6.19 12.95 -5.26
CA TYR A 81 -6.67 12.55 -3.94
C TYR A 81 -7.80 13.46 -3.42
N ASN A 82 -7.62 14.78 -3.49
CA ASN A 82 -8.62 15.75 -3.04
C ASN A 82 -9.90 15.70 -3.88
N TYR A 83 -9.80 15.49 -5.20
CA TYR A 83 -10.96 15.37 -6.08
C TYR A 83 -11.87 14.18 -5.75
N LEU A 84 -11.30 13.12 -5.16
CA LEU A 84 -12.05 11.93 -4.77
C LEU A 84 -12.79 12.09 -3.43
N GLN A 85 -12.72 13.29 -2.82
CA GLN A 85 -13.42 13.63 -1.58
C GLN A 85 -13.13 12.64 -0.45
N CYS A 86 -11.88 12.18 -0.35
CA CYS A 86 -11.46 11.30 0.73
C CYS A 86 -11.56 12.03 2.09
N THR A 87 -12.27 11.45 3.05
CA THR A 87 -12.58 12.09 4.34
C THR A 87 -11.71 11.59 5.49
N ASN A 88 -11.39 10.28 5.54
CA ASN A 88 -10.52 9.74 6.57
C ASN A 88 -9.07 9.73 6.07
N ILE A 89 -8.33 10.76 6.46
CA ILE A 89 -6.93 10.94 6.09
C ILE A 89 -6.06 10.37 7.21
N SER A 90 -5.29 9.34 6.90
CA SER A 90 -4.23 8.83 7.77
C SER A 90 -2.90 8.95 7.07
N SER A 91 -1.86 9.33 7.81
CA SER A 91 -0.49 9.36 7.30
C SER A 91 0.33 8.25 7.91
N TYR A 92 1.08 7.53 7.08
CA TYR A 92 1.97 6.46 7.51
C TYR A 92 3.24 6.53 6.68
N GLN A 93 4.37 6.86 7.32
CA GLN A 93 5.70 6.89 6.67
C GLN A 93 5.77 7.72 5.37
N GLY A 94 5.00 8.82 5.31
CA GLY A 94 4.93 9.69 4.12
C GLY A 94 3.90 9.26 3.07
N PHE A 95 3.22 8.13 3.26
CA PHE A 95 2.02 7.76 2.51
C PHE A 95 0.80 8.45 3.14
N THR A 96 -0.07 8.99 2.31
CA THR A 96 -1.37 9.52 2.74
C THR A 96 -2.46 8.57 2.27
N ILE A 97 -3.15 7.95 3.20
CA ILE A 97 -4.24 7.01 2.93
C ILE A 97 -5.55 7.74 3.18
N GLY A 98 -6.36 7.82 2.14
CA GLY A 98 -7.67 8.46 2.14
C GLY A 98 -8.75 7.46 1.81
N THR A 99 -9.79 7.41 2.62
CA THR A 99 -10.96 6.61 2.30
C THR A 99 -12.13 7.50 1.94
N SER A 100 -12.81 7.17 0.85
CA SER A 100 -14.21 7.51 0.60
C SER A 100 -15.08 6.28 0.91
N GLU A 101 -16.41 6.41 0.88
CA GLU A 101 -17.33 5.30 1.15
C GLU A 101 -17.06 4.04 0.29
N GLU A 102 -16.53 4.23 -0.92
CA GLU A 102 -16.40 3.17 -1.94
C GLU A 102 -14.95 2.92 -2.39
N LEU A 103 -14.01 3.81 -2.04
CA LEU A 103 -12.65 3.80 -2.57
C LEU A 103 -11.64 4.18 -1.49
N CYS A 104 -10.59 3.36 -1.32
CA CYS A 104 -9.40 3.71 -0.57
C CYS A 104 -8.27 4.06 -1.54
N VAL A 105 -7.77 5.29 -1.43
CA VAL A 105 -6.71 5.83 -2.28
C VAL A 105 -5.49 6.08 -1.42
N VAL A 106 -4.34 5.69 -1.95
CA VAL A 106 -3.06 5.89 -1.30
C VAL A 106 -2.22 6.83 -2.15
N ASP A 107 -2.01 8.05 -1.65
CA ASP A 107 -1.00 8.95 -2.18
C ASP A 107 0.37 8.53 -1.66
N THR A 108 1.27 8.20 -2.58
CA THR A 108 2.63 7.77 -2.25
C THR A 108 3.57 8.96 -2.14
N PRO A 109 4.66 8.84 -1.37
CA PRO A 109 5.73 9.83 -1.43
C PRO A 109 6.34 9.91 -2.84
N ASP A 110 7.22 10.88 -3.05
CA ASP A 110 7.94 11.05 -4.31
C ASP A 110 8.62 9.75 -4.77
N PHE A 111 8.16 9.21 -5.91
CA PHE A 111 8.68 7.98 -6.50
C PHE A 111 9.87 8.28 -7.41
N ASP A 112 10.92 8.86 -6.84
CA ASP A 112 12.20 9.04 -7.52
C ASP A 112 13.30 8.20 -6.85
N LEU A 113 13.61 7.07 -7.50
CA LEU A 113 14.64 6.12 -7.06
C LEU A 113 15.98 6.34 -7.78
N GLU A 114 16.15 7.46 -8.49
CA GLU A 114 17.42 7.88 -9.11
C GLU A 114 18.19 8.91 -8.26
N SER A 115 17.66 9.26 -7.08
CA SER A 115 18.30 10.13 -6.09
C SER A 115 19.57 9.52 -5.47
N THR A 116 20.25 10.28 -4.61
CA THR A 116 21.43 9.80 -3.85
C THR A 116 21.14 8.47 -3.14
N ILE A 117 22.16 7.61 -3.01
CA ILE A 117 22.03 6.25 -2.46
C ILE A 117 21.21 6.23 -1.15
N GLU A 118 21.53 7.11 -0.20
CA GLU A 118 20.83 7.16 1.10
C GLU A 118 19.33 7.43 0.97
N ILE A 119 18.94 8.39 0.13
CA ILE A 119 17.53 8.74 -0.11
C ILE A 119 16.83 7.60 -0.85
N ARG A 120 17.50 6.99 -1.83
CA ARG A 120 16.97 5.87 -2.60
C ARG A 120 16.69 4.67 -1.69
N GLU A 121 17.66 4.23 -0.88
CA GLU A 121 17.49 3.08 0.02
C GLU A 121 16.37 3.34 1.03
N LYS A 122 16.33 4.54 1.64
CA LYS A 122 15.24 4.92 2.54
C LYS A 122 13.87 4.82 1.88
N ARG A 123 13.73 5.29 0.64
CA ARG A 123 12.47 5.18 -0.12
C ARG A 123 12.13 3.72 -0.41
N ILE A 124 13.11 2.93 -0.86
CA ILE A 124 12.91 1.49 -1.12
C ILE A 124 12.37 0.80 0.14
N THR A 125 12.98 1.01 1.31
CA THR A 125 12.51 0.44 2.58
C THR A 125 11.09 0.88 2.92
N GLN A 126 10.75 2.16 2.73
CA GLN A 126 9.39 2.66 2.95
C GLN A 126 8.36 2.00 2.03
N PHE A 127 8.67 1.85 0.74
CA PHE A 127 7.79 1.16 -0.21
C PHE A 127 7.70 -0.34 0.08
N GLN A 128 8.80 -0.99 0.46
CA GLN A 128 8.83 -2.39 0.90
C GLN A 128 7.87 -2.64 2.06
N GLU A 129 8.02 -1.87 3.15
CA GLU A 129 7.17 -2.00 4.33
C GLU A 129 5.69 -1.79 3.99
N PHE A 130 5.40 -0.78 3.16
CA PHE A 130 4.04 -0.52 2.71
C PHE A 130 3.47 -1.67 1.87
N PHE A 131 4.20 -2.17 0.88
CA PHE A 131 3.71 -3.24 -0.01
C PHE A 131 3.54 -4.57 0.72
N ILE A 132 4.44 -4.92 1.63
CA ILE A 132 4.33 -6.15 2.45
C ILE A 132 3.10 -6.08 3.34
N LYS A 133 2.89 -4.94 4.03
CA LYS A 133 1.73 -4.76 4.89
C LYS A 133 0.41 -4.80 4.12
N ASN A 134 0.40 -4.33 2.88
CA ASN A 134 -0.82 -4.12 2.10
C ASN A 134 -0.99 -5.07 0.91
N GLN A 135 -0.17 -6.12 0.81
CA GLN A 135 -0.02 -6.99 -0.37
C GLN A 135 -1.35 -7.59 -0.89
N ASN A 136 -2.27 -7.91 0.02
CA ASN A 136 -3.58 -8.50 -0.28
C ASN A 136 -4.70 -7.46 -0.51
N SER A 137 -4.43 -6.20 -0.19
CA SER A 137 -5.40 -5.11 -0.24
C SER A 137 -5.20 -4.20 -1.44
N ILE A 138 -3.98 -4.08 -1.98
CA ILE A 138 -3.73 -3.26 -3.16
C ILE A 138 -4.31 -3.96 -4.39
N ARG A 139 -5.18 -3.25 -5.11
CA ARG A 139 -5.87 -3.78 -6.29
C ARG A 139 -5.33 -3.21 -7.59
N ALA A 140 -4.96 -1.93 -7.60
CA ALA A 140 -4.47 -1.24 -8.77
C ALA A 140 -3.42 -0.18 -8.42
N PHE A 141 -2.52 0.05 -9.37
CA PHE A 141 -1.52 1.10 -9.35
C PHE A 141 -1.85 2.11 -10.43
N LEU A 142 -2.00 3.37 -10.04
CA LEU A 142 -2.25 4.48 -10.94
C LEU A 142 -0.96 5.29 -11.07
N VAL A 143 -0.27 5.14 -12.19
CA VAL A 143 0.89 5.96 -12.54
C VAL A 143 0.38 7.34 -12.92
N VAL A 144 0.79 8.38 -12.20
CA VAL A 144 0.28 9.75 -12.37
C VAL A 144 1.34 10.61 -13.05
N VAL A 145 0.94 11.32 -14.11
CA VAL A 145 1.77 12.29 -14.84
C VAL A 145 0.96 13.52 -15.23
N ASN A 146 1.59 14.69 -15.18
CA ASN A 146 0.97 15.90 -15.74
C ASN A 146 1.00 15.85 -17.27
N PHE A 147 -0.03 16.41 -17.89
CA PHE A 147 -0.03 16.75 -19.31
C PHE A 147 1.00 17.87 -19.55
N GLU A 148 1.95 17.57 -20.43
CA GLU A 148 3.05 18.42 -20.85
C GLU A 148 3.59 17.87 -22.17
N ARG A 149 4.80 18.25 -22.56
CA ARG A 149 5.45 17.66 -23.75
C ARG A 149 5.56 16.13 -23.62
N THR A 150 5.17 15.42 -24.67
CA THR A 150 5.12 13.95 -24.72
C THR A 150 6.44 13.28 -24.35
N ASP A 151 7.58 13.85 -24.72
CA ASP A 151 8.92 13.33 -24.36
C ASP A 151 9.19 13.40 -22.85
N LEU A 152 8.80 14.49 -22.20
CA LEU A 152 8.91 14.65 -20.74
C LEU A 152 7.99 13.67 -20.00
N MET A 153 6.75 13.51 -20.48
CA MET A 153 5.82 12.53 -19.94
C MET A 153 6.37 11.11 -20.04
N LYS A 154 6.91 10.73 -21.22
CA LYS A 154 7.56 9.43 -21.43
C LYS A 154 8.70 9.20 -20.46
N ALA A 155 9.55 10.21 -20.24
CA ALA A 155 10.65 10.11 -19.30
C ALA A 155 10.16 9.86 -17.86
N LYS A 156 9.14 10.59 -17.40
CA LYS A 156 8.54 10.40 -16.06
C LYS A 156 7.90 9.01 -15.90
N ILE A 157 7.17 8.55 -16.92
CA ILE A 157 6.58 7.22 -16.96
C ILE A 157 7.68 6.16 -16.86
N LEU A 158 8.69 6.23 -17.73
CA LEU A 158 9.77 5.24 -17.80
C LEU A 158 10.53 5.12 -16.48
N LYS A 159 10.83 6.26 -15.83
CA LYS A 159 11.48 6.29 -14.51
C LYS A 159 10.66 5.56 -13.44
N THR A 160 9.34 5.63 -13.54
CA THR A 160 8.42 5.00 -12.57
C THR A 160 8.24 3.52 -12.85
N ILE A 161 7.87 3.14 -14.07
CA ILE A 161 7.47 1.77 -14.41
C ILE A 161 8.63 0.78 -14.40
N LYS A 162 9.88 1.22 -14.61
CA LYS A 162 11.04 0.32 -14.67
C LYS A 162 11.22 -0.51 -13.38
N TYR A 163 10.68 -0.03 -12.26
CA TYR A 163 10.67 -0.73 -10.97
C TYR A 163 9.39 -1.53 -10.71
N LEU A 164 8.37 -1.37 -11.55
CA LEU A 164 7.03 -1.96 -11.42
C LEU A 164 6.70 -2.95 -12.54
N ASN A 165 7.69 -3.34 -13.37
CA ASN A 165 7.49 -4.20 -14.54
C ASN A 165 6.76 -5.54 -14.26
N LYS A 166 6.87 -6.08 -13.05
CA LYS A 166 6.15 -7.31 -12.66
C LYS A 166 4.67 -7.09 -12.33
N LEU A 167 4.26 -5.83 -12.22
CA LEU A 167 2.92 -5.41 -11.81
C LEU A 167 2.07 -4.93 -12.98
N ASN A 168 2.52 -5.13 -14.23
CA ASN A 168 1.92 -4.59 -15.45
C ASN A 168 0.41 -4.83 -15.57
N SER A 169 -0.10 -5.98 -15.13
CA SER A 169 -1.54 -6.31 -15.16
C SER A 169 -2.41 -5.48 -14.22
N ASN A 170 -1.79 -4.62 -13.41
CA ASN A 170 -2.45 -3.76 -12.43
C ASN A 170 -2.02 -2.30 -12.61
N LEU A 171 -1.27 -1.97 -13.67
CA LEU A 171 -0.81 -0.62 -13.97
C LEU A 171 -1.79 0.12 -14.87
N PHE A 172 -2.19 1.28 -14.41
CA PHE A 172 -3.03 2.25 -15.11
C PHE A 172 -2.29 3.57 -15.21
N LEU A 173 -2.54 4.35 -16.26
CA LEU A 173 -1.97 5.68 -16.41
C LEU A 173 -3.05 6.74 -16.15
N LEU A 174 -2.74 7.74 -15.35
CA LEU A 174 -3.54 8.94 -15.16
C LEU A 174 -2.75 10.16 -15.65
N VAL A 175 -3.28 10.83 -16.66
CA VAL A 175 -2.80 12.11 -17.15
C VAL A 175 -3.59 13.21 -16.46
N THR A 176 -2.93 13.97 -15.58
CA THR A 176 -3.48 15.13 -14.87
C THR A 176 -3.24 16.42 -15.66
N ASN A 177 -3.94 17.50 -15.32
CA ASN A 177 -3.85 18.79 -16.01
C ASN A 177 -4.16 18.71 -17.53
N PHE A 178 -5.02 17.78 -17.95
CA PHE A 178 -5.34 17.60 -19.37
C PHE A 178 -6.19 18.74 -19.93
N GLU A 179 -6.78 19.58 -19.08
CA GLU A 179 -7.42 20.84 -19.44
C GLU A 179 -6.49 21.81 -20.19
N LEU A 180 -5.18 21.63 -20.09
CA LEU A 180 -4.19 22.45 -20.79
C LEU A 180 -4.03 22.09 -22.28
N SER A 181 -4.69 21.02 -22.76
CA SER A 181 -4.69 20.65 -24.18
C SER A 181 -5.60 21.57 -24.98
N GLU A 182 -5.08 22.14 -26.07
CA GLU A 182 -5.85 22.94 -27.02
C GLU A 182 -6.78 22.07 -27.88
N ASN A 183 -6.41 20.81 -28.13
CA ASN A 183 -7.19 19.85 -28.91
C ASN A 183 -7.27 18.50 -28.19
N GLN A 184 -8.14 18.43 -27.18
CA GLN A 184 -8.27 17.28 -26.29
C GLN A 184 -8.47 15.94 -27.02
N ILE A 185 -9.24 15.92 -28.12
CA ILE A 185 -9.54 14.69 -28.85
C ILE A 185 -8.30 14.17 -29.57
N GLU A 186 -7.61 15.04 -30.31
CA GLU A 186 -6.41 14.67 -31.05
C GLU A 186 -5.26 14.29 -30.11
N ASP A 187 -5.06 15.06 -29.04
CA ASP A 187 -4.03 14.80 -28.03
C ASP A 187 -4.29 13.50 -27.27
N GLU A 188 -5.55 13.21 -26.92
CA GLU A 188 -5.92 11.95 -26.28
C GLU A 188 -5.56 10.75 -27.17
N GLU A 189 -5.90 10.79 -28.47
CA GLU A 189 -5.53 9.75 -29.42
C GLU A 189 -4.02 9.64 -29.63
N SER A 190 -3.34 10.79 -29.74
CA SER A 190 -1.89 10.87 -29.91
C SER A 190 -1.15 10.28 -28.71
N LEU A 191 -1.56 10.63 -27.49
CA LEU A 191 -0.99 10.11 -26.24
C LEU A 191 -1.28 8.62 -26.06
N LYS A 192 -2.50 8.15 -26.41
CA LYS A 192 -2.80 6.70 -26.41
C LYS A 192 -1.87 5.93 -27.33
N LYS A 193 -1.63 6.42 -28.56
CA LYS A 193 -0.66 5.82 -29.49
C LYS A 193 0.77 5.89 -28.93
N ALA A 194 1.14 7.06 -28.40
CA ALA A 194 2.48 7.32 -27.89
C ALA A 194 2.81 6.51 -26.63
N PHE A 195 1.84 6.10 -25.83
CA PHE A 195 2.05 5.32 -24.60
C PHE A 195 1.65 3.84 -24.74
N GLY A 196 1.16 3.41 -25.90
CA GLY A 196 0.72 2.03 -26.13
C GLY A 196 1.80 0.97 -25.88
N PHE A 197 3.08 1.32 -26.03
CA PHE A 197 4.20 0.40 -25.79
C PHE A 197 4.49 0.13 -24.30
N PHE A 198 3.91 0.92 -23.38
CA PHE A 198 4.08 0.71 -21.94
C PHE A 198 3.11 -0.33 -21.36
N HIS A 199 2.17 -0.86 -22.17
CA HIS A 199 1.24 -1.92 -21.79
C HIS A 199 0.35 -1.60 -20.56
N PHE A 200 -0.03 -0.32 -20.38
CA PHE A 200 -1.06 0.04 -19.41
C PHE A 200 -2.40 -0.59 -19.78
N GLU A 201 -3.15 -1.07 -18.78
CA GLU A 201 -4.49 -1.64 -19.01
C GLU A 201 -5.47 -0.56 -19.48
N LYS A 202 -5.35 0.65 -18.93
CA LYS A 202 -6.14 1.83 -19.34
C LYS A 202 -5.37 3.11 -19.11
N ILE A 203 -5.61 4.10 -19.97
CA ILE A 203 -5.14 5.48 -19.82
C ILE A 203 -6.36 6.35 -19.50
N LEU A 204 -6.28 7.10 -18.41
CA LEU A 204 -7.27 8.04 -17.95
C LEU A 204 -6.76 9.45 -18.15
N PHE A 205 -7.62 10.31 -18.67
CA PHE A 205 -7.36 11.74 -18.82
C PHE A 205 -8.25 12.47 -17.81
N HIS A 206 -7.62 13.26 -16.95
CA HIS A 206 -8.30 14.08 -15.98
C HIS A 206 -8.20 15.55 -16.38
N ASP A 207 -9.38 16.10 -16.62
CA ASP A 207 -9.63 17.51 -16.83
C ASP A 207 -10.34 18.05 -15.57
N LYS A 208 -9.87 19.19 -15.06
CA LYS A 208 -10.46 19.85 -13.89
C LYS A 208 -11.88 20.38 -14.14
N GLU A 209 -12.20 20.74 -15.38
CA GLU A 209 -13.48 21.31 -15.78
C GLU A 209 -14.54 20.22 -16.01
N ILE A 210 -14.11 19.01 -16.40
CA ILE A 210 -14.99 17.88 -16.70
C ILE A 210 -15.23 17.04 -15.43
N ASN A 211 -16.22 17.48 -14.65
CA ASN A 211 -17.00 16.76 -13.63
C ASN A 211 -16.28 15.63 -12.86
N ASN A 212 -15.84 15.92 -11.63
CA ASN A 212 -15.19 15.01 -10.67
C ASN A 212 -15.86 13.63 -10.53
N THR A 213 -17.18 13.55 -10.75
CA THR A 213 -17.94 12.29 -10.74
C THR A 213 -17.49 11.30 -11.82
N GLY A 214 -17.09 11.77 -13.01
CA GLY A 214 -16.65 10.92 -14.11
C GLY A 214 -15.33 10.21 -13.84
N LEU A 215 -14.35 10.89 -13.24
CA LEU A 215 -13.09 10.25 -12.83
C LEU A 215 -13.33 9.22 -11.74
N LYS A 216 -14.10 9.56 -10.71
CA LYS A 216 -14.44 8.64 -9.61
C LYS A 216 -15.09 7.36 -10.15
N GLN A 217 -16.06 7.47 -11.07
CA GLN A 217 -16.69 6.31 -11.70
C GLN A 217 -15.71 5.45 -12.50
N LYS A 218 -14.81 6.07 -13.28
CA LYS A 218 -13.75 5.34 -14.01
C LYS A 218 -12.80 4.59 -13.07
N LEU A 219 -12.45 5.18 -11.92
CA LEU A 219 -11.61 4.55 -10.91
C LEU A 219 -12.34 3.41 -10.19
N LEU A 220 -13.62 3.60 -9.84
CA LEU A 220 -14.45 2.53 -9.27
C LEU A 220 -14.61 1.37 -10.26
N GLN A 221 -14.77 1.67 -11.54
CA GLN A 221 -14.82 0.64 -12.58
C GLN A 221 -13.52 -0.18 -12.60
N ILE A 222 -12.35 0.47 -12.61
CA ILE A 222 -11.05 -0.20 -12.51
C ILE A 222 -11.00 -1.08 -11.26
N MET A 223 -11.36 -0.51 -10.11
CA MET A 223 -11.36 -1.25 -8.85
C MET A 223 -12.34 -2.41 -8.85
N ASN A 224 -13.39 -2.41 -9.67
CA ASN A 224 -14.34 -3.52 -9.75
C ASN A 224 -13.90 -4.59 -10.78
N THR A 225 -13.25 -4.19 -11.87
CA THR A 225 -12.88 -5.09 -12.98
C THR A 225 -11.51 -5.73 -12.82
N THR A 226 -10.55 -5.05 -12.18
CA THR A 226 -9.21 -5.60 -11.99
C THR A 226 -9.28 -6.79 -11.04
N PRO A 227 -8.81 -8.00 -11.41
CA PRO A 227 -8.92 -9.16 -10.54
C PRO A 227 -8.11 -8.96 -9.25
N GLN A 228 -8.68 -9.35 -8.10
CA GLN A 228 -7.93 -9.35 -6.85
C GLN A 228 -6.88 -10.46 -6.90
N LYS A 229 -5.63 -10.05 -7.07
CA LYS A 229 -4.44 -10.91 -7.02
C LYS A 229 -3.50 -10.35 -5.98
N GLU A 230 -2.91 -11.24 -5.19
CA GLU A 230 -1.82 -10.88 -4.31
C GLU A 230 -0.68 -10.29 -5.16
N ILE A 231 -0.18 -9.12 -4.75
CA ILE A 231 0.96 -8.52 -5.42
C ILE A 231 2.18 -9.41 -5.20
N ASN A 232 2.78 -9.88 -6.30
CA ASN A 232 4.02 -10.63 -6.22
C ASN A 232 5.22 -9.66 -6.26
N LEU A 233 5.88 -9.47 -5.12
CA LEU A 233 7.09 -8.65 -5.00
C LEU A 233 8.38 -9.42 -5.26
N LYS A 234 8.32 -10.74 -5.49
CA LYS A 234 9.51 -11.58 -5.70
C LYS A 234 10.33 -11.11 -6.89
N ASP A 235 11.65 -11.13 -6.77
CA ASP A 235 12.65 -10.61 -7.70
C ASP A 235 12.38 -9.16 -8.14
N THR A 236 11.84 -8.35 -7.23
CA THR A 236 11.76 -6.89 -7.38
C THR A 236 12.64 -6.22 -6.33
N ILE A 237 12.97 -4.95 -6.55
CA ILE A 237 13.67 -4.15 -5.52
C ILE A 237 12.84 -3.97 -4.23
N PHE A 238 11.55 -4.32 -4.27
CA PHE A 238 10.66 -4.26 -3.12
C PHE A 238 10.50 -5.62 -2.42
N GLU A 239 11.25 -6.65 -2.84
CA GLU A 239 11.33 -7.90 -2.09
C GLU A 239 12.08 -7.66 -0.78
N LYS A 240 11.50 -8.11 0.34
CA LYS A 240 12.21 -8.08 1.61
C LYS A 240 13.16 -9.26 1.69
N TYR A 241 14.46 -8.97 1.66
CA TYR A 241 15.46 -9.92 2.10
C TYR A 241 15.33 -10.06 3.62
N GLY A 242 15.27 -11.30 4.10
CA GLY A 242 15.23 -11.54 5.54
C GLY A 242 16.57 -11.17 6.18
N ASP A 243 16.55 -10.63 7.40
CA ASP A 243 17.76 -10.25 8.16
C ASP A 243 18.82 -11.39 8.22
N THR A 244 18.37 -12.64 8.18
CA THR A 244 19.21 -13.84 8.13
C THR A 244 19.93 -14.04 6.80
N GLN A 245 19.33 -13.68 5.66
CA GLN A 245 19.98 -13.77 4.35
C GLN A 245 21.04 -12.67 4.20
N ASP A 246 20.76 -11.46 4.67
CA ASP A 246 21.72 -10.35 4.64
C ASP A 246 22.94 -10.64 5.51
N GLN A 247 22.74 -11.22 6.69
CA GLN A 247 23.84 -11.68 7.54
C GLN A 247 24.66 -12.80 6.89
N GLN A 248 24.01 -13.73 6.18
CA GLN A 248 24.71 -14.79 5.45
C GLN A 248 25.54 -14.24 4.28
N ILE A 249 25.02 -13.26 3.54
CA ILE A 249 25.74 -12.59 2.45
C ILE A 249 26.93 -11.81 2.99
N LEU A 250 26.75 -11.05 4.08
CA LEU A 250 27.83 -10.35 4.78
C LEU A 250 28.91 -11.31 5.29
N GLN A 251 28.53 -12.45 5.86
CA GLN A 251 29.47 -13.49 6.26
C GLN A 251 30.25 -14.07 5.07
N GLN A 252 29.57 -14.33 3.95
CA GLN A 252 30.21 -14.83 2.73
C GLN A 252 31.21 -13.83 2.14
N ILE A 253 30.85 -12.54 2.09
CA ILE A 253 31.74 -11.48 1.62
C ILE A 253 32.96 -11.35 2.55
N THR A 254 32.73 -11.34 3.86
CA THR A 254 33.81 -11.24 4.87
C THR A 254 34.78 -12.41 4.74
N ASN A 255 34.26 -13.63 4.57
CA ASN A 255 35.09 -14.83 4.39
C ASN A 255 35.92 -14.77 3.09
N GLN A 256 35.36 -14.25 2.00
CA GLN A 256 36.10 -14.09 0.73
C GLN A 256 37.19 -13.02 0.82
N VAL A 257 36.95 -11.92 1.52
CA VAL A 257 37.96 -10.87 1.74
C VAL A 257 39.13 -11.41 2.57
N ASN A 258 38.83 -12.11 3.66
CA ASN A 258 39.85 -12.72 4.52
C ASN A 258 40.69 -13.76 3.78
N GLN A 259 40.07 -14.59 2.93
CA GLN A 259 40.80 -15.55 2.09
C GLN A 259 41.75 -14.85 1.10
N LYS A 260 41.31 -13.76 0.46
CA LYS A 260 42.15 -12.98 -0.46
C LYS A 260 43.31 -12.28 0.25
N GLN A 261 43.11 -11.78 1.47
CA GLN A 261 44.18 -11.21 2.29
C GLN A 261 45.21 -12.27 2.68
N ASN A 262 44.77 -13.42 3.19
CA ASN A 262 45.67 -14.52 3.53
C ASN A 262 46.51 -15.01 2.33
N LEU A 263 45.91 -15.04 1.13
CA LEU A 263 46.62 -15.35 -0.12
C LEU A 263 47.68 -14.29 -0.47
N LYS A 264 47.35 -13.00 -0.34
CA LYS A 264 48.31 -11.91 -0.54
C LYS A 264 49.49 -11.97 0.45
N ASP A 265 49.19 -12.21 1.73
CA ASP A 265 50.20 -12.25 2.77
C ASP A 265 51.13 -13.47 2.63
N ASN A 266 50.61 -14.59 2.12
CA ASN A 266 51.43 -15.76 1.79
C ASN A 266 52.28 -15.55 0.54
N LEU A 267 51.80 -14.82 -0.45
CA LEU A 267 52.58 -14.47 -1.65
C LEU A 267 53.70 -13.46 -1.36
N LEU A 268 53.54 -12.60 -0.34
CA LEU A 268 54.58 -11.65 0.09
C LEU A 268 55.69 -12.28 0.94
N ARG A 269 55.51 -13.54 1.37
CA ARG A 269 56.46 -14.29 2.21
C ARG A 269 57.32 -15.29 1.42
N ILE A 270 57.06 -15.47 0.13
CA ILE A 270 57.84 -16.28 -0.82
C ILE A 270 58.76 -15.35 -1.59
#